data_AF-A0A4Q4BBC6-F1
#
_entry.id   AF-A0A4Q4BBC6-F1
#
_cell.length_a   1.000
_cell.length_b   1.000
_cell.length_c   1.000
_cell.angle_alpha   90.00
_cell.angle_beta   90.00
_cell.angle_gamma   90.00
#
_symmetry.space_group_name_H-M   'P 1'
#
loop_
_entity.id
_entity.type
_entity.pdbx_description
1 polymer ?
#
loop_
_entity_poly.entity_id
_entity_poly.type
_entity_poly.pdbx_seq_one_letter_code
_entity_poly.pdbx_strand_id
1 'polypeptide(L)'
;MTRTILFVQGAGEGVHDDWDAKLVASLKQALGPDVTLRYPRLPGEAVPDYHRWSPVLRLELAGLRDGDVLVGHSVGGTVLI
;
A
#
# COMPACT_ATOMS: atom_id res chain seq x y z
N MET A 1 -13.65 -16.89 -1.18
CA MET A 1 -12.23 -16.64 -0.85
C MET A 1 -12.08 -15.16 -0.60
N THR A 2 -11.46 -14.76 0.50
CA THR A 2 -11.19 -13.35 0.82
C THR A 2 -10.11 -12.83 -0.13
N ARG A 3 -10.38 -11.71 -0.81
CA ARG A 3 -9.45 -11.07 -1.75
C ARG A 3 -8.52 -10.15 -0.98
N THR A 4 -7.23 -10.14 -1.30
CA THR A 4 -6.28 -9.21 -0.69
C THR A 4 -6.13 -7.97 -1.56
N ILE A 5 -6.10 -6.80 -0.94
CA ILE A 5 -5.65 -5.55 -1.54
C ILE A 5 -4.36 -5.14 -0.85
N LEU A 6 -3.26 -5.03 -1.60
CA LEU A 6 -2.05 -4.36 -1.13
C LEU A 6 -2.13 -2.89 -1.54
N PHE A 7 -2.22 -2.00 -0.55
CA PHE A 7 -2.19 -0.56 -0.75
C PHE A 7 -0.77 -0.04 -0.50
N VAL A 8 -0.21 0.65 -1.50
CA VAL A 8 1.13 1.23 -1.46
C VAL A 8 1.00 2.74 -1.25
N GLN A 9 1.53 3.23 -0.13
CA GLN A 9 1.46 4.65 0.26
C GLN A 9 2.08 5.58 -0.79
N GLY A 10 1.62 6.83 -0.79
CA GLY A 10 2.31 7.94 -1.42
C GLY A 10 3.58 8.35 -0.66
N ALA A 11 4.15 9.48 -1.08
CA ALA A 11 5.34 10.06 -0.45
C ALA A 11 5.06 11.45 0.11
N GLY A 12 5.72 11.78 1.21
CA GLY A 12 5.56 12.98 2.01
C GLY A 12 5.65 12.65 3.50
N GLU A 13 6.11 13.60 4.31
CA GLU A 13 6.15 13.46 5.76
C GLU A 13 4.74 13.25 6.33
N GLY A 14 4.57 12.22 7.17
CA GLY A 14 3.30 11.87 7.78
C GLY A 14 2.31 11.22 6.81
N VAL A 15 2.68 10.94 5.56
CA VAL A 15 1.74 10.39 4.57
C VAL A 15 1.14 9.08 5.04
N HIS A 16 1.94 8.17 5.62
CA HIS A 16 1.43 6.88 6.01
C HIS A 16 0.27 6.99 7.03
N ASP A 17 0.43 7.84 8.05
CA ASP A 17 -0.46 7.89 9.22
C ASP A 17 -1.51 8.99 9.14
N ASP A 18 -1.14 10.17 8.63
CA ASP A 18 -1.99 11.36 8.69
C ASP A 18 -2.82 11.55 7.42
N TRP A 19 -2.43 10.93 6.31
CA TRP A 19 -3.08 11.10 5.01
C TRP A 19 -3.63 9.78 4.46
N ASP A 20 -2.75 8.86 4.08
CA ASP A 20 -3.14 7.64 3.37
C ASP A 20 -3.89 6.66 4.28
N ALA A 21 -3.63 6.64 5.59
CA ALA A 21 -4.42 5.87 6.54
C ALA A 21 -5.92 6.21 6.51
N LYS A 22 -6.29 7.46 6.21
CA LYS A 22 -7.70 7.89 6.08
C LYS A 22 -8.35 7.28 4.83
N LEU A 23 -7.63 7.28 3.71
CA LEU A 23 -8.09 6.65 2.47
C LEU A 23 -8.18 5.13 2.64
N VAL A 24 -7.18 4.51 3.24
CA VAL A 24 -7.15 3.09 3.60
C VAL A 24 -8.34 2.71 4.49
N ALA A 25 -8.63 3.51 5.52
CA ALA A 25 -9.79 3.28 6.39
C ALA A 25 -11.12 3.40 5.62
N SER A 26 -11.26 4.40 4.76
CA SER A 26 -12.44 4.58 3.90
C SER A 26 -12.64 3.40 2.95
N LEU A 27 -11.57 2.90 2.31
CA LEU A 27 -11.61 1.72 1.45
C LEU A 27 -12.03 0.47 2.22
N LYS A 28 -11.45 0.24 3.40
CA LYS A 28 -11.82 -0.89 4.26
C LYS A 28 -13.30 -0.87 4.64
N GLN A 29 -13.84 0.32 4.94
CA GLN A 29 -15.27 0.48 5.24
C GLN A 29 -16.15 0.21 4.01
N ALA A 30 -15.77 0.71 2.84
CA ALA A 30 -16.56 0.60 1.62
C ALA A 30 -16.57 -0.83 1.02
N LEU A 31 -15.45 -1.55 1.12
CA LEU A 31 -15.28 -2.88 0.54
C LEU A 31 -15.82 -4.01 1.42
N GLY A 32 -16.03 -3.72 2.70
CA GLY A 32 -16.58 -4.69 3.65
C GLY A 32 -15.58 -5.78 4.06
N PRO A 33 -16.05 -6.74 4.88
CA PRO A 33 -15.19 -7.71 5.57
C PRO A 33 -14.62 -8.82 4.66
N ASP A 34 -15.16 -8.98 3.45
CA ASP A 34 -14.72 -10.02 2.49
C ASP A 34 -13.42 -9.65 1.76
N VAL A 35 -12.84 -8.50 2.09
CA VAL A 35 -11.56 -8.02 1.57
C VAL A 35 -10.56 -7.83 2.72
N THR A 36 -9.39 -8.42 2.56
CA THR A 36 -8.23 -8.15 3.43
C THR A 36 -7.43 -7.01 2.83
N LEU A 37 -7.27 -5.92 3.56
CA LEU A 37 -6.46 -4.79 3.11
C LEU A 37 -5.13 -4.77 3.87
N ARG A 38 -4.02 -4.91 3.15
CA ARG A 38 -2.64 -4.81 3.63
C ARG A 38 -2.11 -3.43 3.31
N TYR A 39 -1.52 -2.79 4.31
CA TYR A 39 -1.00 -1.43 4.20
C TYR A 39 0.33 -1.32 4.98
N PRO A 40 1.45 -1.70 4.34
CA PRO A 40 2.77 -1.66 4.96
C PRO A 40 3.32 -0.23 4.99
N ARG A 41 4.06 0.12 6.05
CA ARG A 41 4.83 1.36 6.08
C ARG A 41 6.07 1.24 5.21
N LEU A 42 6.28 2.21 4.34
CA LEU A 42 7.51 2.36 3.58
C LEU A 42 8.45 3.34 4.29
N PRO A 43 9.76 3.00 4.41
CA PRO A 43 10.70 3.82 5.16
C PRO A 43 11.02 5.13 4.43
N GLY A 44 11.27 6.19 5.21
CA GLY A 44 11.76 7.46 4.66
C GLY A 44 10.75 8.19 3.78
N GLU A 45 9.46 8.15 4.11
CA GLU A 45 8.39 8.75 3.30
C GLU A 45 8.57 10.24 2.95
N ALA A 46 9.24 11.03 3.80
CA ALA A 46 9.55 12.44 3.51
C ALA A 46 10.52 12.62 2.33
N VAL A 47 11.41 11.64 2.11
CA VAL A 47 12.38 11.59 1.00
C VAL A 47 12.35 10.17 0.42
N PRO A 48 11.32 9.86 -0.40
CA PRO A 48 11.09 8.51 -0.89
C PRO A 48 12.26 8.05 -1.75
N ASP A 49 12.66 6.79 -1.56
CA ASP A 49 13.76 6.19 -2.31
C ASP A 49 13.42 4.74 -2.66
N TYR A 50 13.54 4.41 -3.95
CA TYR A 50 13.20 3.09 -4.45
C TYR A 50 14.05 1.98 -3.82
N HIS A 51 15.34 2.22 -3.59
CA HIS A 51 16.22 1.21 -2.98
C HIS A 51 15.80 0.89 -1.55
N ARG A 52 15.29 1.87 -0.80
CA ARG A 52 14.72 1.68 0.54
C ARG A 52 13.34 1.04 0.51
N TRP A 53 12.51 1.34 -0.48
CA TRP A 53 11.13 0.83 -0.58
C TRP A 53 11.06 -0.59 -1.16
N SER A 54 11.92 -0.91 -2.13
CA SER A 54 11.83 -2.16 -2.89
C SER A 54 11.94 -3.44 -2.04
N PRO A 55 12.71 -3.53 -0.93
CA PRO A 55 12.72 -4.75 -0.12
C PRO A 55 11.38 -5.02 0.57
N VAL A 56 10.74 -3.97 1.11
CA VAL A 56 9.42 -4.08 1.74
C VAL A 56 8.37 -4.47 0.70
N LEU A 57 8.38 -3.79 -0.46
CA LEU A 57 7.45 -4.08 -1.55
C LEU A 57 7.60 -5.50 -2.09
N ARG A 58 8.82 -5.99 -2.29
CA ARG A 58 9.07 -7.36 -2.76
C ARG A 58 8.55 -8.41 -1.78
N LEU A 59 8.72 -8.19 -0.48
CA LEU A 59 8.18 -9.07 0.55
C LEU A 59 6.66 -9.10 0.53
N GLU A 60 6.03 -7.94 0.40
CA GLU A 60 4.57 -7.81 0.40
C GLU A 60 3.94 -8.42 -0.86
N LEU A 61 4.53 -8.15 -2.03
CA LEU A 61 4.15 -8.69 -3.33
C LEU A 61 4.29 -10.22 -3.40
N ALA A 62 5.33 -10.79 -2.78
CA ALA A 62 5.51 -12.24 -2.72
C ALA A 62 4.39 -12.97 -1.95
N GLY A 63 3.64 -12.25 -1.12
CA GLY A 63 2.46 -12.77 -0.41
C GLY A 63 1.14 -12.63 -1.19
N LEU A 64 1.14 -12.01 -2.37
CA LEU A 64 -0.06 -11.89 -3.19
C LEU A 64 -0.28 -13.15 -4.03
N ARG A 65 -1.56 -13.45 -4.29
CA ARG A 65 -2.00 -14.59 -5.11
C ARG A 65 -2.74 -14.09 -6.33
N ASP A 66 -2.94 -14.99 -7.29
CA ASP A 66 -3.79 -14.72 -8.45
C ASP A 66 -5.16 -14.20 -8.02
N GLY A 67 -5.54 -13.08 -8.63
CA GLY A 67 -6.76 -12.38 -8.30
C GLY A 67 -6.60 -11.34 -7.20
N ASP A 68 -5.54 -11.26 -6.41
CA ASP A 68 -5.34 -10.14 -5.48
C ASP A 68 -5.13 -8.80 -6.24
N VAL A 69 -5.36 -7.67 -5.55
CA VAL A 69 -5.29 -6.33 -6.17
C VAL A 69 -4.13 -5.53 -5.58
N LEU A 70 -3.41 -4.84 -6.45
CA LEU A 70 -2.39 -3.88 -6.06
C LEU A 70 -2.91 -2.47 -6.34
N VAL A 71 -2.83 -1.59 -5.34
CA VAL A 71 -3.23 -0.18 -5.44
C VAL A 71 -2.05 0.67 -5.01
N GLY A 72 -1.61 1.59 -5.86
CA GLY A 72 -0.57 2.56 -5.49
C GLY A 72 -1.10 3.99 -5.57
N HIS A 73 -0.89 4.76 -4.50
CA HIS A 73 -1.25 6.18 -4.46
C HIS A 73 -0.07 7.04 -4.92
N SER A 74 -0.27 7.86 -5.97
CA SER A 74 0.73 8.84 -6.44
C SER A 74 2.10 8.19 -6.68
N VAL A 75 3.16 8.59 -5.96
CA VAL A 75 4.51 7.98 -6.03
C VAL A 75 4.48 6.47 -5.75
N GLY A 76 3.61 6.00 -4.86
CA GLY A 76 3.38 4.58 -4.62
C GLY A 76 2.87 3.84 -5.85
N GLY A 77 2.13 4.51 -6.74
CA GLY A 77 1.74 3.97 -8.05
C GLY A 77 2.91 3.96 -9.04
N THR A 78 3.70 5.03 -9.08
CA THR A 78 4.86 5.14 -9.96
C THR A 78 5.90 4.04 -9.69
N VAL A 79 6.14 3.70 -8.42
CA VAL A 79 7.13 2.68 -8.03
C VAL A 79 6.78 1.26 -8.48
N LEU A 80 5.53 1.03 -8.92
CA LEU A 80 5.03 -0.27 -9.33
C LEU A 80 5.17 -0.57 -10.83
N ILE A 81 5.57 0.43 -11.63
CA ILE A 81 5.70 0.36 -13.10
C ILE A 81 7.15 0.62 -13.48
#